data_AF-A0A0G0KJ06-F1
#
_entry.id   AF-A0A0G0KJ06-F1
#
_cell.length_a   1.000
_cell.length_b   1.000
_cell.length_c   1.000
_cell.angle_alpha   90.00
_cell.angle_beta   90.00
_cell.angle_gamma   90.00
#
_symmetry.space_group_name_H-M   'P 1'
#
loop_
_entity.id
_entity.type
_entity.pdbx_description
1 polymer ?
#
loop_
_entity_poly.entity_id
_entity_poly.type
_entity_poly.pdbx_seq_one_letter_code
_entity_poly.pdbx_strand_id
1 'polypeptide(L)'
;MENENIENLDSSNEELSEESVQETSPEMDALKEQNKQLFARAKKAEGFILKDGKWVKEPKPELKPEVKKEPEAEQGLTSKDVLYLAKADVHEDDIDTVLEWAKFKNISVKDAHGELKGVLATKDEERRSAQVTQTKGARGASAPTAEDLISQASKGQLPETDEGIEALAAAEMARKIALSKR
;
A
#
# COMPACT_ATOMS: atom_id res chain seq x y z
N MET A 1 -29.32 -26.09 -29.61
CA MET A 1 -28.75 -27.46 -29.52
C MET A 1 -27.67 -27.52 -30.57
N GLU A 2 -26.44 -27.20 -30.19
CA GLU A 2 -25.27 -27.25 -31.08
C GLU A 2 -24.44 -28.44 -30.61
N ASN A 3 -24.61 -29.55 -31.34
CA ASN A 3 -23.81 -30.76 -31.18
C ASN A 3 -22.56 -30.59 -32.04
N GLU A 4 -21.44 -30.20 -31.43
CA GLU A 4 -20.14 -30.35 -32.06
C GLU A 4 -19.66 -31.80 -31.90
N ASN A 5 -19.84 -32.51 -33.01
CA ASN A 5 -19.31 -33.83 -33.32
C ASN A 5 -17.79 -33.83 -33.21
N ILE A 6 -17.25 -34.39 -32.12
CA ILE A 6 -15.81 -34.65 -31.98
C ILE A 6 -15.48 -35.82 -32.92
N GLU A 7 -14.94 -35.47 -34.08
CA GLU A 7 -14.39 -36.39 -35.08
C GLU A 7 -13.30 -37.26 -34.45
N ASN A 8 -13.53 -38.58 -34.46
CA ASN A 8 -12.50 -39.58 -34.27
C ASN A 8 -11.48 -39.46 -35.42
N LEU A 9 -10.39 -38.74 -35.17
CA LEU A 9 -9.15 -38.85 -35.96
C LEU A 9 -8.47 -40.18 -35.60
N ASP A 10 -8.95 -41.24 -36.25
CA ASP A 10 -8.25 -42.51 -36.39
C ASP A 10 -7.04 -42.29 -37.30
N SER A 11 -5.94 -41.81 -36.69
CA SER A 11 -4.64 -41.71 -37.34
C SER A 11 -4.08 -43.13 -37.49
N SER A 12 -4.33 -43.71 -38.66
CA SER A 12 -3.65 -44.90 -39.17
C SER A 12 -2.14 -44.75 -39.01
N ASN A 13 -1.56 -45.45 -38.03
CA ASN A 13 -0.14 -45.73 -37.97
C ASN A 13 0.06 -47.21 -38.30
N GLU A 14 -0.01 -47.46 -39.60
CA GLU A 14 0.76 -48.43 -40.39
C GLU A 14 1.42 -49.56 -39.59
N GLU A 15 0.93 -50.78 -39.83
CA GLU A 15 1.57 -52.05 -39.48
C GLU A 15 3.03 -52.05 -39.98
N LEU A 16 3.99 -51.81 -39.08
CA LEU A 16 5.40 -52.07 -39.36
C LEU A 16 5.76 -53.44 -38.80
N SER A 17 5.55 -54.45 -39.66
CA SER A 17 6.21 -55.76 -39.71
C SER A 17 7.30 -56.02 -38.66
N GLU A 18 6.98 -56.78 -37.62
CA GLU A 18 7.95 -57.43 -36.75
C GLU A 18 8.27 -58.84 -37.30
N GLU A 19 9.20 -58.91 -38.25
CA GLU A 19 9.93 -60.15 -38.54
C GLU A 19 11.42 -59.83 -38.66
N SER A 20 12.15 -59.93 -37.54
CA SER A 20 13.61 -60.08 -37.52
C SER A 20 14.09 -60.43 -36.11
N VAL A 21 14.13 -61.74 -35.84
CA VAL A 21 15.16 -62.47 -35.08
C VAL A 21 16.04 -61.67 -34.10
N GLN A 22 15.65 -61.75 -32.82
CA GLN A 22 16.46 -62.27 -31.71
C GLN A 22 17.96 -61.90 -31.63
N GLU A 23 18.25 -60.81 -30.93
CA GLU A 23 19.45 -60.67 -30.07
C GLU A 23 19.03 -59.93 -28.78
N THR A 24 18.53 -60.68 -27.80
CA THR A 24 18.12 -60.15 -26.50
C THR A 24 19.35 -59.95 -25.61
N SER A 25 20.03 -58.82 -25.78
CA SER A 25 20.93 -58.31 -24.75
C SER A 25 20.09 -57.92 -23.52
N PRO A 26 20.52 -58.24 -22.28
CA PRO A 26 19.81 -57.85 -21.05
C PRO A 26 19.61 -56.32 -20.94
N GLU A 27 20.44 -55.56 -21.65
CA GLU A 27 20.35 -54.10 -21.75
C GLU A 27 19.13 -53.62 -22.54
N MET A 28 18.72 -54.35 -23.60
CA MET A 28 17.55 -54.00 -24.39
C MET A 28 16.23 -54.31 -23.65
N ASP A 29 16.21 -55.36 -22.84
CA ASP A 29 15.05 -55.70 -22.03
C ASP A 29 14.88 -54.71 -20.86
N ALA A 30 15.98 -54.32 -20.21
CA ALA A 30 15.98 -53.25 -19.21
C ALA A 30 15.49 -51.91 -19.79
N LEU A 31 15.92 -51.57 -21.01
CA LEU A 31 15.51 -50.34 -21.68
C LEU A 31 14.02 -50.35 -22.07
N LYS A 32 13.50 -51.50 -22.52
CA LYS A 32 12.07 -51.70 -22.79
C LYS A 32 11.23 -51.55 -21.51
N GLU A 33 11.70 -52.08 -20.38
CA GLU A 33 11.01 -51.93 -19.09
C GLU A 33 11.01 -50.48 -18.60
N GLN A 34 12.15 -49.78 -18.69
CA GLN A 34 12.26 -48.37 -18.33
C GLN A 34 11.33 -47.50 -19.19
N ASN A 35 11.30 -47.72 -20.51
CA ASN A 35 10.41 -46.99 -21.41
C ASN A 35 8.92 -47.22 -21.09
N LYS A 36 8.52 -48.45 -20.74
CA LYS A 36 7.15 -48.74 -20.29
C LYS A 36 6.78 -47.99 -19.01
N GLN A 37 7.70 -47.90 -18.05
CA GLN A 37 7.48 -47.17 -16.81
C GLN A 37 7.39 -45.65 -17.04
N LEU A 38 8.26 -45.10 -17.88
CA LEU A 38 8.23 -43.68 -18.26
C LEU A 38 6.93 -43.33 -18.98
N PHE A 39 6.49 -44.17 -19.91
CA PHE A 39 5.22 -44.00 -20.62
C PHE A 39 4.03 -44.02 -19.66
N ALA A 40 4.00 -44.98 -18.72
CA ALA A 40 2.95 -45.06 -17.72
C ALA A 40 2.94 -43.84 -16.76
N ARG A 41 4.11 -43.32 -16.41
CA ARG A 41 4.24 -42.12 -15.57
C ARG A 41 3.79 -40.86 -16.32
N ALA A 42 4.18 -40.71 -17.58
CA ALA A 42 3.76 -39.61 -18.43
C ALA A 42 2.24 -39.61 -18.62
N LYS A 43 1.65 -40.77 -18.93
CA LYS A 43 0.19 -40.89 -19.09
C LYS A 43 -0.58 -40.61 -17.79
N LYS A 44 -0.07 -41.05 -16.63
CA LYS A 44 -0.65 -40.67 -15.33
C LYS A 44 -0.54 -39.17 -15.05
N ALA A 45 0.58 -38.53 -15.38
CA ALA A 45 0.76 -37.09 -15.22
C ALA A 45 -0.16 -36.27 -16.15
N GLU A 46 -0.42 -36.78 -17.36
CA GLU A 46 -1.41 -36.25 -18.30
C GLU A 46 -2.87 -36.51 -17.89
N GLY A 47 -3.11 -37.22 -16.78
CA GLY A 47 -4.43 -37.50 -16.24
C GLY A 47 -5.15 -38.69 -16.87
N PHE A 48 -4.42 -39.59 -17.55
CA PHE A 48 -4.98 -40.85 -18.03
C PHE A 48 -4.93 -41.92 -16.94
N ILE A 49 -5.99 -42.72 -16.88
CA ILE A 49 -6.10 -43.88 -15.99
C ILE A 49 -6.20 -45.13 -16.88
N LEU A 50 -5.50 -46.19 -16.49
CA LEU A 50 -5.54 -47.46 -17.21
C LEU A 50 -6.83 -48.19 -16.81
N LYS A 51 -7.81 -48.26 -17.73
CA LYS A 51 -9.03 -49.07 -17.59
C LYS A 51 -9.04 -50.12 -18.68
N ASP A 52 -9.18 -51.39 -18.30
CA ASP A 52 -9.25 -52.54 -19.22
C ASP A 52 -8.10 -52.58 -20.25
N GLY A 53 -6.90 -52.22 -19.82
CA GLY A 53 -5.69 -52.22 -20.66
C GLY A 53 -5.59 -51.03 -21.64
N LYS A 54 -6.53 -50.09 -21.63
CA LYS A 54 -6.50 -48.87 -22.44
C LYS A 54 -6.33 -47.64 -21.56
N TRP A 55 -5.51 -46.70 -22.01
CA TRP A 55 -5.34 -45.41 -21.33
C TRP A 55 -6.54 -44.52 -21.67
N VAL A 56 -7.41 -44.32 -20.69
CA VAL A 56 -8.61 -43.48 -20.83
C VAL A 56 -8.40 -42.20 -20.03
N LYS A 57 -8.58 -41.05 -20.67
CA LYS A 57 -8.61 -39.76 -19.98
C LYS A 57 -9.97 -39.65 -19.32
N GLU A 58 -10.04 -39.92 -18.03
CA GLU A 58 -11.26 -39.58 -17.31
C GLU A 58 -11.47 -38.07 -17.42
N PRO A 59 -12.68 -37.61 -17.75
CA PRO A 59 -12.98 -36.20 -17.60
C PRO A 59 -12.73 -35.89 -16.13
N LYS A 60 -11.67 -35.12 -15.88
CA LYS A 60 -11.36 -34.59 -14.56
C LYS A 60 -12.71 -34.08 -14.05
N PRO A 61 -13.24 -34.56 -12.91
CA PRO A 61 -14.45 -33.96 -12.38
C PRO A 61 -14.17 -32.47 -12.39
N GLU A 62 -15.01 -31.70 -13.08
CA GLU A 62 -14.94 -30.27 -13.07
C GLU A 62 -15.01 -29.91 -11.60
N LEU A 63 -13.83 -29.71 -11.00
CA LEU A 63 -13.67 -29.01 -9.76
C LEU A 63 -14.34 -27.70 -10.13
N LYS A 64 -15.62 -27.57 -9.72
CA LYS A 64 -16.28 -26.28 -9.62
C LYS A 64 -15.17 -25.36 -9.17
N PRO A 65 -14.78 -24.36 -9.97
CA PRO A 65 -13.62 -23.57 -9.65
C PRO A 65 -13.80 -23.23 -8.18
N GLU A 66 -12.87 -23.72 -7.34
CA GLU A 66 -12.75 -23.13 -6.02
C GLU A 66 -12.60 -21.68 -6.37
N VAL A 67 -13.67 -20.94 -6.11
CA VAL A 67 -13.68 -19.51 -6.18
C VAL A 67 -12.64 -19.18 -5.14
N LYS A 68 -11.37 -19.13 -5.57
CA LYS A 68 -10.48 -18.06 -5.18
C LYS A 68 -11.42 -16.88 -5.25
N LYS A 69 -11.87 -16.45 -4.08
CA LYS A 69 -12.39 -15.11 -3.93
C LYS A 69 -11.21 -14.27 -4.39
N GLU A 70 -11.12 -14.03 -5.70
CA GLU A 70 -10.83 -12.70 -6.17
C GLU A 70 -11.64 -11.84 -5.21
N PRO A 71 -11.00 -11.01 -4.38
CA PRO A 71 -11.77 -9.99 -3.71
C PRO A 71 -12.46 -9.28 -4.86
N GLU A 72 -13.76 -9.54 -5.05
CA GLU A 72 -14.61 -8.65 -5.81
C GLU A 72 -14.23 -7.30 -5.23
N ALA A 73 -13.60 -6.48 -6.08
CA ALA A 73 -13.42 -5.10 -5.77
C ALA A 73 -14.86 -4.59 -5.65
N GLU A 74 -15.42 -4.67 -4.43
CA GLU A 74 -16.61 -3.95 -4.06
C GLU A 74 -16.25 -2.52 -4.44
N GLN A 75 -16.83 -2.07 -5.54
CA GLN A 75 -16.62 -0.75 -6.09
C GLN A 75 -17.31 0.24 -5.15
N GLY A 76 -16.72 0.46 -3.99
CA GLY A 76 -17.32 1.26 -2.94
C GLY A 76 -16.77 0.91 -1.57
N LEU A 77 -16.77 1.90 -0.69
CA LEU A 77 -16.61 1.68 0.74
C LEU A 77 -17.67 0.70 1.23
N THR A 78 -17.25 -0.45 1.74
CA THR A 78 -18.18 -1.33 2.45
C THR A 78 -18.63 -0.63 3.74
N SER A 79 -19.84 -0.89 4.24
CA SER A 79 -20.35 -0.19 5.43
C SER A 79 -19.46 -0.38 6.68
N LYS A 80 -18.68 -1.47 6.72
CA LYS A 80 -17.68 -1.72 7.77
C LYS A 80 -16.47 -0.78 7.67
N ASP A 81 -16.06 -0.43 6.46
CA ASP A 81 -14.93 0.47 6.21
C ASP A 81 -15.31 1.90 6.57
N VAL A 82 -16.54 2.32 6.27
CA VAL A 82 -17.08 3.63 6.72
C VAL A 82 -17.07 3.71 8.25
N LEU A 83 -17.56 2.68 8.93
CA LEU A 83 -17.57 2.63 10.40
C LEU A 83 -16.16 2.65 10.97
N TYR A 84 -15.21 2.00 10.30
CA TYR A 84 -13.81 1.97 10.72
C TYR A 84 -13.15 3.34 10.58
N LEU A 85 -13.26 3.98 9.42
CA LEU A 85 -12.69 5.31 9.17
C LEU A 85 -13.26 6.36 10.13
N ALA A 86 -14.56 6.30 10.41
CA ALA A 86 -15.20 7.17 11.39
C ALA A 86 -14.67 6.95 12.82
N LYS A 87 -14.32 5.71 13.19
CA LYS A 87 -13.70 5.41 14.49
C LYS A 87 -12.22 5.75 14.54
N ALA A 88 -11.55 5.74 13.40
CA ALA A 88 -10.13 6.00 13.27
C ALA A 88 -9.79 7.49 13.27
N ASP A 89 -10.80 8.37 13.25
CA ASP A 89 -10.66 9.83 13.26
C ASP A 89 -9.77 10.35 12.12
N VAL A 90 -9.93 9.75 10.94
CA VAL A 90 -9.20 10.16 9.73
C VAL A 90 -9.87 11.40 9.13
N HIS A 91 -9.07 12.41 8.83
CA HIS A 91 -9.56 13.63 8.19
C HIS A 91 -10.13 13.35 6.80
N GLU A 92 -11.16 14.11 6.40
CA GLU A 92 -11.87 13.92 5.13
C GLU A 92 -10.94 13.88 3.91
N ASP A 93 -10.01 14.84 3.81
CA ASP A 93 -8.99 14.92 2.75
C ASP A 93 -8.08 13.68 2.63
N ASP A 94 -7.93 12.95 3.73
CA ASP A 94 -7.04 11.79 3.78
C ASP A 94 -7.77 10.47 3.53
N ILE A 95 -9.10 10.45 3.60
CA ILE A 95 -9.91 9.27 3.30
C ILE A 95 -9.65 8.81 1.86
N ASP A 96 -9.64 9.75 0.91
CA ASP A 96 -9.39 9.43 -0.50
C ASP A 96 -7.98 8.83 -0.71
N THR A 97 -6.99 9.35 0.01
CA THR A 97 -5.62 8.80 -0.03
C THR A 97 -5.58 7.35 0.45
N VAL A 98 -6.29 7.04 1.54
CA VAL A 98 -6.38 5.66 2.07
C VAL A 98 -7.12 4.75 1.09
N LEU A 99 -8.18 5.23 0.44
CA LEU A 99 -8.92 4.47 -0.56
C LEU A 99 -8.09 4.19 -1.81
N GLU A 100 -7.34 5.18 -2.30
CA GLU A 100 -6.44 5.01 -3.43
C GLU A 100 -5.34 4.01 -3.11
N TRP A 101 -4.76 4.07 -1.92
CA TRP A 101 -3.73 3.12 -1.48
C TRP A 101 -4.28 1.69 -1.33
N ALA A 102 -5.47 1.55 -0.75
CA ALA A 102 -6.16 0.27 -0.63
C ALA A 102 -6.41 -0.36 -2.01
N LYS A 103 -6.89 0.45 -2.98
CA LYS A 103 -7.09 0.02 -4.37
C LYS A 103 -5.77 -0.32 -5.06
N PHE A 104 -4.75 0.51 -4.90
CA PHE A 104 -3.44 0.32 -5.53
C PHE A 104 -2.77 -0.99 -5.08
N LYS A 105 -2.85 -1.30 -3.78
CA LYS A 105 -2.27 -2.51 -3.20
C LYS A 105 -3.20 -3.72 -3.17
N ASN A 106 -4.48 -3.56 -3.54
CA ASN A 106 -5.53 -4.58 -3.39
C ASN A 106 -5.60 -5.14 -1.96
N ILE A 107 -5.51 -4.26 -0.97
CA ILE A 107 -5.62 -4.59 0.47
C ILE A 107 -6.89 -3.96 1.06
N SER A 108 -7.30 -4.40 2.25
CA SER A 108 -8.44 -3.80 2.94
C SER A 108 -8.15 -2.36 3.36
N VAL A 109 -9.18 -1.52 3.46
CA VAL A 109 -9.07 -0.12 3.94
C VAL A 109 -8.44 -0.04 5.33
N LYS A 110 -8.72 -1.05 6.18
CA LYS A 110 -8.13 -1.16 7.51
C LYS A 110 -6.61 -1.34 7.44
N ASP A 111 -6.13 -2.22 6.57
CA ASP A 111 -4.71 -2.50 6.42
C ASP A 111 -3.98 -1.31 5.77
N ALA A 112 -4.62 -0.69 4.76
CA ALA A 112 -4.12 0.55 4.15
C ALA A 112 -3.96 1.68 5.17
N HIS A 113 -4.94 1.89 6.05
CA HIS A 113 -4.84 2.85 7.15
C HIS A 113 -3.70 2.50 8.12
N GLY A 114 -3.49 1.21 8.41
CA GLY A 114 -2.39 0.75 9.25
C GLY A 114 -1.01 1.11 8.70
N GLU A 115 -0.82 0.95 7.38
CA GLU A 115 0.43 1.33 6.70
C GLU A 115 0.62 2.84 6.60
N LEU A 116 -0.46 3.58 6.34
CA LEU A 116 -0.42 5.03 6.14
C LEU A 116 -0.46 5.83 7.44
N LYS A 117 -0.62 5.19 8.60
CA LYS A 117 -0.75 5.87 9.91
C LYS A 117 0.33 6.92 10.17
N GLY A 118 1.58 6.62 9.80
CA GLY A 118 2.69 7.58 9.96
C GLY A 118 2.55 8.81 9.07
N VAL A 119 2.13 8.61 7.81
CA VAL A 119 1.92 9.70 6.85
C VAL A 119 0.74 10.57 7.27
N LEU A 120 -0.35 9.96 7.73
CA LEU A 120 -1.54 10.66 8.22
C LEU A 120 -1.21 11.52 9.45
N ALA A 121 -0.45 10.98 10.41
CA ALA A 121 -0.01 11.73 11.58
C ALA A 121 0.83 12.97 11.19
N THR A 122 1.76 12.82 10.24
CA THR A 122 2.55 13.96 9.74
C THR A 122 1.64 15.02 9.09
N LYS A 123 0.69 14.60 8.26
CA LYS A 123 -0.27 15.53 7.63
C LYS A 123 -1.16 16.24 8.65
N ASP A 124 -1.59 15.57 9.71
CA ASP A 124 -2.32 16.19 10.82
C ASP A 124 -1.47 17.25 11.52
N GLU A 125 -0.20 16.95 11.79
CA GLU A 125 0.74 17.91 12.37
C GLU A 125 1.01 19.11 11.46
N GLU A 126 1.15 18.88 10.16
CA GLU A 126 1.28 19.91 9.14
C GLU A 126 0.04 20.82 9.12
N ARG A 127 -1.17 20.23 9.10
CA ARG A 127 -2.44 20.98 9.15
C ARG A 127 -2.54 21.80 10.43
N ARG A 128 -2.21 21.21 11.59
CA ARG A 128 -2.21 21.91 12.88
C ARG A 128 -1.22 23.08 12.89
N SER A 129 -0.02 22.87 12.34
CA SER A 129 1.02 23.89 12.26
C SER A 129 0.64 25.01 11.30
N ALA A 130 0.03 24.68 10.16
CA ALA A 130 -0.50 25.64 9.20
C ALA A 130 -1.61 26.49 9.81
N GLN A 131 -2.56 25.87 10.52
CA GLN A 131 -3.65 26.59 11.20
C GLN A 131 -3.11 27.54 12.28
N VAL A 132 -2.12 27.10 13.07
CA VAL A 132 -1.48 27.97 14.07
C VAL A 132 -0.73 29.12 13.41
N THR A 133 -0.01 28.87 12.32
CA THR A 133 0.74 29.91 11.62
C THR A 133 -0.20 30.93 10.96
N GLN A 134 -1.31 30.46 10.39
CA GLN A 134 -2.30 31.31 9.76
C GLN A 134 -3.10 32.15 10.78
N THR A 135 -3.36 31.62 11.97
CA THR A 135 -4.07 32.35 13.04
C THR A 135 -3.14 33.22 13.89
N LYS A 136 -1.83 32.99 13.84
CA LYS A 136 -0.82 33.90 14.40
C LYS A 136 -0.66 35.09 13.46
N GLY A 137 -1.71 35.91 13.37
CA GLY A 137 -1.65 37.23 12.76
C GLY A 137 -0.41 37.96 13.27
N ALA A 138 0.23 38.74 12.39
CA ALA A 138 1.45 39.47 12.68
C ALA A 138 1.37 40.01 14.11
N ARG A 139 2.25 39.53 15.00
CA ARG A 139 2.36 40.10 16.34
C ARG A 139 2.61 41.58 16.10
N GLY A 140 1.59 42.41 16.31
CA GLY A 140 1.77 43.85 16.29
C GLY A 140 2.91 44.10 17.25
N ALA A 141 3.99 44.71 16.76
CA ALA A 141 5.07 45.12 17.62
C ALA A 141 4.43 46.03 18.67
N SER A 142 4.25 45.52 19.89
CA SER A 142 3.80 46.36 20.99
C SER A 142 4.87 47.42 21.17
N ALA A 143 4.46 48.69 21.24
CA ALA A 143 5.39 49.76 21.51
C ALA A 143 6.26 49.38 22.72
N PRO A 144 7.60 49.54 22.64
CA PRO A 144 8.49 49.17 23.73
C PRO A 144 8.09 49.91 25.01
N THR A 145 8.08 49.21 26.13
CA THR A 145 7.76 49.83 27.42
C THR A 145 8.88 50.78 27.86
N ALA A 146 8.59 51.69 28.80
CA ALA A 146 9.62 52.59 29.35
C ALA A 146 10.83 51.84 29.92
N GLU A 147 10.61 50.67 30.50
CA GLU A 147 11.67 49.80 31.04
C GLU A 147 12.47 49.13 29.92
N ASP A 148 11.82 48.71 28.84
CA ASP A 148 12.49 48.16 27.65
C ASP A 148 13.36 49.23 26.97
N LEU A 149 12.87 50.47 26.86
CA LEU A 149 13.62 51.60 26.30
C LEU A 149 14.89 51.89 27.11
N ILE A 150 14.78 51.93 28.44
CA ILE A 150 15.95 52.12 29.32
C ILE A 150 16.92 50.93 29.22
N SER A 151 16.41 49.70 29.13
CA SER A 151 17.25 48.50 28.99
C SER A 151 17.99 48.49 27.65
N GLN A 152 17.33 48.83 26.56
CA GLN A 152 17.94 48.93 25.22
C GLN A 152 18.98 50.06 25.17
N ALA A 153 18.66 51.22 25.75
CA ALA A 153 19.61 52.33 25.87
C ALA A 153 20.86 51.94 26.65
N SER A 154 20.71 51.20 27.76
CA SER A 154 21.84 50.71 28.55
C SER A 154 22.74 49.71 27.79
N LYS A 155 22.20 49.06 26.76
CA LYS A 155 22.92 48.15 25.85
C LYS A 155 23.52 48.88 24.65
N GLY A 156 23.39 50.21 24.57
CA GLY A 156 23.89 51.02 23.47
C GLY A 156 22.97 51.05 22.24
N GLN A 157 21.72 50.58 22.36
CA GLN A 157 20.71 50.68 21.31
C GLN A 157 19.82 51.89 21.59
N LEU A 158 20.08 52.99 20.88
CA LEU A 158 19.29 54.22 20.97
C LEU A 158 18.22 54.25 19.88
N PRO A 159 17.01 54.78 20.15
CA PRO A 159 16.01 55.02 19.12
C PRO A 159 16.53 56.00 18.08
N GLU A 160 16.28 55.72 16.80
CA GLU A 160 16.68 56.59 15.68
C GLU A 160 15.65 57.69 15.38
N THR A 161 14.45 57.61 15.98
CA THR A 161 13.38 58.58 15.81
C THR A 161 13.38 59.60 16.94
N ASP A 162 13.08 60.86 16.60
CA ASP A 162 12.98 61.95 17.59
C ASP A 162 11.96 61.62 18.70
N GLU A 163 10.80 61.07 18.33
CA GLU A 163 9.78 60.61 19.28
C GLU A 163 10.30 59.52 20.23
N GLY A 164 11.17 58.62 19.74
CA GLY A 164 11.78 57.57 20.56
C GLY A 164 12.82 58.12 21.54
N ILE A 165 13.58 59.13 21.11
CA ILE A 165 14.56 59.83 21.95
C ILE A 165 13.84 60.59 23.07
N GLU A 166 12.74 61.29 22.76
CA GLU A 166 11.91 61.98 23.78
C GLU A 166 11.30 60.99 24.79
N ALA A 167 10.78 59.85 24.32
CA ALA A 167 10.23 58.81 25.18
C ALA A 167 11.29 58.22 26.13
N LEU A 168 12.52 58.00 25.64
CA LEU A 168 13.65 57.54 26.45
C LEU A 168 14.05 58.58 27.50
N ALA A 169 14.15 59.85 27.12
CA ALA A 169 14.48 60.93 28.04
C ALA A 169 13.41 61.07 29.15
N ALA A 170 12.12 60.98 28.78
CA ALA A 170 11.02 60.99 29.74
C ALA A 170 11.09 59.79 30.71
N ALA A 171 11.41 58.60 30.20
CA ALA A 171 11.57 57.39 31.01
C ALA A 171 12.73 57.51 32.02
N GLU A 172 13.88 58.05 31.62
CA GLU A 172 15.01 58.28 32.52
C GLU A 172 14.69 59.31 33.62
N MET A 173 14.03 60.41 33.24
CA MET A 173 13.60 61.42 34.21
C MET A 173 12.63 60.84 35.24
N ALA A 174 11.63 60.07 34.79
CA ALA A 174 10.68 59.42 35.68
C ALA A 174 11.37 58.46 36.66
N ARG A 175 12.34 57.67 36.19
CA ARG A 175 13.14 56.77 37.04
C ARG A 175 13.96 57.54 38.07
N LYS A 176 14.58 58.66 37.68
CA LYS A 176 15.38 59.50 38.58
C LYS A 176 14.53 60.16 39.66
N ILE A 177 13.33 60.64 39.30
CA ILE A 177 12.36 61.21 40.25
C ILE A 177 11.85 60.14 41.23
N ALA A 178 11.61 58.92 40.76
CA ALA A 178 11.20 57.81 41.63
C ALA A 178 12.30 57.42 42.63
N LEU A 179 13.56 57.46 42.21
CA LEU A 179 14.72 57.22 43.08
C LEU A 179 14.94 58.35 44.09
N SER A 180 14.66 59.61 43.74
CA SER A 180 14.83 60.76 44.64
C SER A 180 13.70 60.91 45.66
N LYS A 181 12.57 60.24 45.45
CA LYS A 181 11.42 60.21 46.38
C LYS A 181 11.43 59.02 47.34
N ARG A 182 12.42 58.13 47.23
CA ARG A 182 12.70 57.03 48.17
C ARG A 182 13.74 57.46 49.18
#